data_AF-A0A6F8X6E4-F1
#
_entry.id   AF-A0A6F8X6E4-F1
#
_cell.length_a   1.000
_cell.length_b   1.000
_cell.length_c   1.000
_cell.angle_alpha   90.00
_cell.angle_beta   90.00
_cell.angle_gamma   90.00
#
_symmetry.space_group_name_H-M   'P 1'
#
loop_
_entity.id
_entity.type
_entity.pdbx_description
1 polymer ?
#
loop_
_entity_poly.entity_id
_entity_poly.type
_entity_poly.pdbx_seq_one_letter_code
_entity_poly.pdbx_strand_id
1 'polypeptide(L)' 'MKIIILGAGQVGATLAEHLAREENDITVVDTDGAKLRELHTKLDIRTVTGAGSYPIVLRQAGCEDADMLIAVTNTDGSI' A
#
# COMPACT_ATOMS: atom_id res chain seq x y z
N MET A 1 -2.61 -9.14 10.71
CA MET A 1 -1.83 -9.71 9.57
C MET A 1 -1.01 -8.61 8.90
N LYS A 2 0.09 -8.93 8.22
CA LYS A 2 0.90 -7.97 7.45
C LYS A 2 0.40 -7.89 6.00
N ILE A 3 -0.14 -6.73 5.61
CA ILE A 3 -0.77 -6.52 4.31
C ILE A 3 -0.08 -5.39 3.57
N ILE A 4 0.29 -5.64 2.31
CA ILE A 4 0.82 -4.62 1.40
C ILE A 4 -0.22 -4.27 0.35
N ILE A 5 -0.55 -2.99 0.23
CA ILE A 5 -1.45 -2.45 -0.80
C ILE A 5 -0.63 -1.62 -1.78
N LEU A 6 -0.61 -2.01 -3.05
CA LEU A 6 0.02 -1.26 -4.13
C LEU A 6 -1.06 -0.39 -4.81
N GLY A 7 -0.95 0.92 -4.64
CA GLY A 7 -1.88 1.92 -5.13
C GLY A 7 -2.64 2.60 -3.99
N ALA A 8 -2.48 3.92 -3.88
CA ALA A 8 -3.23 4.83 -3.00
C ALA A 8 -4.37 5.55 -3.76
N GLY A 9 -4.85 4.95 -4.86
CA GLY A 9 -6.06 5.38 -5.54
C GLY A 9 -7.31 5.16 -4.68
N GLN A 10 -8.49 5.49 -5.21
CA GLN A 10 -9.75 5.40 -4.46
C GLN A 10 -9.99 3.99 -3.87
N VAL A 11 -9.73 2.94 -4.65
CA VAL A 11 -9.91 1.55 -4.22
C VAL A 11 -8.91 1.19 -3.11
N GLY A 12 -7.62 1.48 -3.31
CA GLY A 12 -6.59 1.14 -2.32
C GLY A 12 -6.71 1.93 -1.03
N ALA A 13 -7.09 3.21 -1.10
CA ALA A 13 -7.41 4.03 0.07
C ALA A 13 -8.59 3.44 0.86
N THR A 14 -9.71 3.16 0.17
CA THR A 14 -10.90 2.58 0.81
C THR A 14 -10.58 1.22 1.44
N LEU A 15 -9.76 0.40 0.79
CA LEU A 15 -9.35 -0.89 1.32
C LEU A 15 -8.45 -0.74 2.56
N ALA A 16 -7.49 0.18 2.52
CA ALA A 16 -6.65 0.51 3.68
C ALA A 16 -7.50 0.99 4.86
N GLU A 17 -8.50 1.85 4.63
CA GLU A 17 -9.42 2.33 5.66
C GLU A 17 -10.23 1.21 6.34
N HIS A 18 -10.69 0.23 5.57
CA HIS A 18 -11.44 -0.89 6.12
C HIS A 18 -10.53 -1.87 6.87
N LEU A 19 -9.39 -2.23 6.29
CA LEU A 19 -8.48 -3.21 6.88
C LEU A 19 -7.73 -2.66 8.10
N ALA A 20 -7.50 -1.34 8.18
CA ALA A 20 -6.84 -0.69 9.31
C ALA A 20 -7.71 -0.64 10.58
N ARG A 21 -9.01 -0.90 10.46
CA ARG A 21 -9.91 -1.04 11.61
C ARG A 21 -9.83 -2.41 12.28
N GLU A 22 -9.18 -3.35 11.61
CA GLU A 22 -8.85 -4.66 12.15
C GLU A 22 -7.43 -4.64 12.73
N GLU A 23 -7.02 -5.68 13.47
CA GLU A 23 -5.65 -5.81 14.00
C GLU A 23 -4.64 -6.21 12.89
N ASN A 24 -4.55 -5.39 11.84
CA ASN A 24 -3.68 -5.57 10.69
C ASN A 24 -2.58 -4.50 10.63
N ASP A 25 -1.38 -4.93 10.27
CA ASP A 25 -0.25 -4.08 9.94
C ASP A 25 -0.27 -3.82 8.43
N ILE A 26 -0.65 -2.60 8.04
CA ILE A 26 -0.85 -2.23 6.64
C ILE A 26 0.27 -1.33 6.17
N THR A 27 0.84 -1.66 5.01
CA THR A 27 1.74 -0.79 4.26
C THR A 27 1.14 -0.43 2.91
N VAL A 28 0.94 0.86 2.65
CA VAL A 28 0.46 1.36 1.34
C VAL A 28 1.64 1.90 0.52
N VAL A 29 1.73 1.47 -0.73
CA VAL A 29 2.77 1.89 -1.68
C VAL A 29 2.13 2.67 -2.82
N ASP A 30 2.62 3.86 -3.11
CA ASP A 30 2.22 4.62 -4.31
C ASP A 30 3.35 5.57 -4.75
N THR A 31 3.32 6.02 -6.01
CA THR A 31 4.24 7.06 -6.51
C THR A 31 3.84 8.47 -6.05
N ASP A 32 2.58 8.68 -5.71
CA ASP A 32 2.02 9.95 -5.27
C ASP A 32 2.20 10.14 -3.75
N GLY A 33 3.29 10.80 -3.37
CA GLY A 33 3.61 11.09 -1.98
C GLY A 33 2.61 12.02 -1.28
N ALA A 34 1.77 12.77 -2.01
CA ALA A 34 0.75 13.61 -1.38
C ALA A 34 -0.42 12.75 -0.87
N LYS A 35 -0.88 11.79 -1.69
CA LYS A 35 -1.92 10.82 -1.28
C LYS A 35 -1.46 9.95 -0.11
N LEU A 36 -0.21 9.47 -0.15
CA LEU A 36 0.35 8.68 0.95
C LEU A 36 0.38 9.46 2.26
N ARG A 37 0.76 10.74 2.21
CA ARG A 37 0.77 11.61 3.39
C ARG A 37 -0.63 11.83 3.96
N GLU A 38 -1.61 12.02 3.08
CA GLU A 38 -3.02 12.15 3.48
C GLU A 38 -3.51 10.88 4.20
N LEU A 39 -3.24 9.71 3.63
CA LEU A 39 -3.61 8.42 4.23
C LEU A 39 -2.93 8.19 5.58
N HIS A 40 -1.61 8.40 5.67
CA HIS A 40 -0.85 8.28 6.91
C HIS A 40 -1.33 9.26 8.00
N THR A 41 -1.89 10.42 7.62
CA THR A 41 -2.43 11.38 8.60
C THR A 41 -3.79 10.92 9.16
N LYS A 42 -4.55 10.14 8.37
CA LYS A 42 -5.90 9.69 8.72
C LYS A 42 -5.94 8.30 9.36
N LEU A 43 -4.97 7.46 9.05
CA LEU A 43 -4.95 6.04 9.39
C LEU A 43 -3.64 5.66 10.08
N ASP A 44 -3.72 4.72 11.02
CA ASP A 44 -2.56 4.11 11.66
C ASP A 44 -1.95 3.04 10.74
N ILE A 45 -1.27 3.49 9.68
CA ILE A 45 -0.66 2.64 8.66
C ILE A 45 0.73 3.14 8.29
N ARG A 46 1.53 2.24 7.71
CA ARG A 46 2.80 2.60 7.09
C ARG A 46 2.60 3.00 5.62
N THR A 47 3.44 3.90 5.12
CA THR A 47 3.46 4.25 3.70
C THR A 47 4.87 4.18 3.11
N VAL A 48 4.97 3.86 1.82
CA VAL A 48 6.22 3.83 1.05
C VAL A 48 6.00 4.51 -0.30
N THR A 49 6.79 5.55 -0.58
CA THR A 49 6.71 6.24 -1.87
C THR A 49 7.57 5.53 -2.91
N GLY A 50 6.97 5.06 -4.00
CA GLY A 50 7.67 4.41 -5.10
C GLY A 50 6.77 3.56 -5.99
N ALA A 51 7.35 3.01 -7.07
CA ALA A 51 6.65 2.07 -7.93
C ALA A 51 6.63 0.67 -7.28
N GLY A 52 5.43 0.15 -7.02
CA GLY A 52 5.24 -1.19 -6.41
C GLY A 52 5.76 -2.36 -7.23
N SER A 53 6.08 -2.16 -8.52
CA SER A 53 6.72 -3.16 -9.37
C SER A 53 8.24 -3.25 -9.16
N TYR A 54 8.85 -2.32 -8.41
CA TYR A 54 10.30 -2.28 -8.23
C TYR A 54 10.73 -3.09 -7.00
N PRO A 55 11.70 -4.03 -7.13
CA PRO A 55 12.12 -4.90 -6.03
C PRO A 55 12.60 -4.13 -4.78
N ILE A 56 13.26 -2.99 -4.97
CA ILE A 56 13.73 -2.17 -3.84
C ILE A 56 12.57 -1.55 -3.05
N VAL A 57 11.48 -1.16 -3.73
CA VAL A 57 10.29 -0.58 -3.11
C VAL A 57 9.53 -1.67 -2.36
N LEU A 58 9.39 -2.86 -2.94
CA LEU A 58 8.74 -3.99 -2.28
C LEU A 58 9.49 -4.43 -1.01
N ARG A 59 10.83 -4.48 -1.04
CA ARG A 59 11.64 -4.73 0.16
C ARG A 59 11.44 -3.66 1.22
N GLN A 60 11.43 -2.39 0.83
CA GLN A 60 11.13 -1.28 1.75
C GLN A 60 9.74 -1.42 2.37
N ALA A 61 8.75 -1.87 1.60
CA ALA A 61 7.39 -2.14 2.05
C ALA A 61 7.26 -3.37 2.96
N GLY A 62 8.32 -4.15 3.15
CA GLY A 62 8.30 -5.34 4.01
C GLY A 62 7.70 -6.57 3.33
N CYS A 63 7.83 -6.70 2.00
CA CYS A 63 7.23 -7.82 1.25
C CYS A 63 7.76 -9.20 1.65
N GLU A 64 8.91 -9.28 2.30
CA GLU A 64 9.52 -10.54 2.74
C GLU A 64 8.70 -11.24 3.82
N ASP A 65 8.00 -10.46 4.67
CA ASP A 65 7.18 -10.99 5.77
C ASP A 65 5.68 -10.73 5.56
N ALA A 66 5.26 -10.28 4.38
CA ALA A 66 3.86 -9.94 4.12
C ALA A 66 3.01 -11.22 3.99
N ASP A 67 1.89 -11.27 4.71
CA ASP A 67 0.90 -12.34 4.60
C ASP A 67 0.06 -12.20 3.31
N MET A 68 -0.09 -10.96 2.84
CA MET A 68 -0.93 -10.63 1.69
C MET A 68 -0.40 -9.41 0.93
N LEU A 69 -0.47 -9.46 -0.40
CA LEU A 69 -0.19 -8.34 -1.29
C LEU A 69 -1.39 -8.09 -2.21
N ILE A 70 -1.82 -6.84 -2.30
CA ILE A 70 -3.01 -6.42 -3.05
C ILE A 70 -2.58 -5.34 -4.05
N ALA A 71 -2.62 -5.67 -5.34
CA ALA A 71 -2.31 -4.73 -6.41
C ALA A 71 -3.60 -4.07 -6.95
N VAL A 72 -3.80 -2.81 -6.61
CA VAL A 72 -4.95 -1.97 -7.03
C VAL A 72 -4.47 -0.70 -7.73
N THR A 73 -3.41 -0.85 -8.51
CA THR A 73 -2.85 0.22 -9.35
C THR A 73 -3.69 0.43 -10.59
N ASN A 74 -3.78 1.67 -11.08
CA ASN A 74 -4.53 2.02 -12.30
C ASN A 74 -3.88 1.50 -13.60
N THR A 75 -2.80 0.74 -13.50
CA THR A 75 -2.07 0.18 -14.63
C THR A 75 -2.28 -1.32 -14.60
N ASP A 76 -3.15 -1.83 -15.46
CA ASP A 76 -3.13 -3.24 -15.79
C ASP A 76 -1.77 -3.49 -16.45
N GLY A 77 -0.94 -4.30 -15.81
CA GLY A 77 0.34 -4.76 -16.35
C GLY A 77 0.10 -5.70 -17.54
N SER A 78 -0.51 -5.18 -18.60
CA SER A 78 -0.59 -5.81 -19.91
C SER A 78 0.81 -5.77 -20.51
N ILE A 79 1.62 -6.76 -20.16
CA ILE A 79 2.80 -7.17 -20.91
C ILE A 79 2.38 -7.99 -22.12
#